data_AF-A0A831WGM6-F1
#
_entry.id   AF-A0A831WGM6-F1
#
_cell.length_a   1.000
_cell.length_b   1.000
_cell.length_c   1.000
_cell.angle_alpha   90.00
_cell.angle_beta   90.00
_cell.angle_gamma   90.00
#
_symmetry.space_group_name_H-M   'P 1'
#
loop_
_entity.id
_entity.type
_entity.pdbx_description
1 polymer ?
#
loop_
_entity_poly.entity_id
_entity_poly.type
_entity_poly.pdbx_seq_one_letter_code
_entity_poly.pdbx_strand_id
1 'polypeptide(L)'
;MQTRLLRFFIRFLGILPLPLLRTGGRFVGWLAYRIPNREQENTRTNIDLCFPDLSAEEKEALIEETLKENAITLLEMPAVWYGETQAWLSRLDMGRVPDEIRALMQQGKGVVIAMPHLGNFEISAHFFGAIGKATGLYRPPRKEGLESVMLEGR
;
A
#
# COMPACT_ATOMS: atom_id res chain seq x y z
N MET A 1 20.85 -12.12 -13.01
CA MET A 1 20.96 -12.57 -11.60
C MET A 1 20.14 -11.71 -10.64
N GLN A 2 20.26 -10.37 -10.69
CA GLN A 2 19.53 -9.43 -9.83
C GLN A 2 17.99 -9.57 -9.89
N THR A 3 17.41 -9.78 -11.07
CA THR A 3 15.96 -9.97 -11.25
C THR A 3 15.43 -11.22 -10.55
N ARG A 4 16.20 -12.31 -10.53
CA ARG A 4 15.81 -13.56 -9.85
C ARG A 4 15.83 -13.39 -8.33
N LEU A 5 16.82 -12.68 -7.79
CA LEU A 5 16.91 -12.40 -6.36
C LEU A 5 15.78 -11.47 -5.90
N LEU A 6 15.50 -10.42 -6.67
CA LEU A 6 14.37 -9.51 -6.40
C LEU A 6 13.04 -10.27 -6.38
N ARG A 7 12.79 -11.10 -7.41
CA ARG A 7 11.59 -11.94 -7.48
C ARG A 7 11.49 -12.90 -6.30
N PHE A 8 12.59 -13.57 -5.94
CA PHE A 8 12.63 -14.47 -4.79
C PHE A 8 12.28 -13.73 -3.50
N PHE A 9 12.87 -12.55 -3.27
CA PHE A 9 12.61 -11.75 -2.09
C PHE A 9 11.15 -11.28 -2.01
N ILE A 10 10.58 -10.78 -3.11
CA ILE A 10 9.18 -10.35 -3.14
C ILE A 10 8.24 -11.53 -2.88
N ARG A 11 8.48 -12.70 -3.50
CA ARG A 11 7.67 -13.91 -3.23
C ARG A 11 7.84 -14.42 -1.81
N PHE A 12 9.05 -14.36 -1.26
CA PHE A 12 9.32 -14.73 0.12
C PHE A 12 8.53 -13.85 1.08
N LEU A 13 8.53 -12.52 0.90
CA LEU A 13 7.67 -11.63 1.68
C LEU A 13 6.19 -11.96 1.51
N GLY A 14 5.77 -12.35 0.30
CA GLY A 14 4.37 -12.66 -0.01
C GLY A 14 3.78 -13.84 0.75
N ILE A 15 4.62 -14.76 1.26
CA ILE A 15 4.16 -15.92 2.03
C ILE A 15 4.31 -15.74 3.55
N LEU A 16 4.91 -14.64 4.01
CA LEU A 16 5.10 -14.40 5.43
C LEU A 16 3.79 -13.97 6.11
N PRO A 17 3.53 -14.42 7.36
CA PRO A 17 2.42 -13.90 8.16
C PRO A 17 2.51 -12.38 8.36
N LEU A 18 1.38 -11.69 8.25
CA LEU A 18 1.31 -10.23 8.43
C LEU A 18 1.94 -9.71 9.73
N PRO A 19 1.83 -10.38 10.90
CA PRO A 19 2.49 -9.91 12.10
C PRO A 19 4.01 -9.79 11.95
N LEU A 20 4.65 -10.70 11.20
CA LEU A 20 6.09 -10.64 10.94
C LEU A 20 6.43 -9.49 9.98
N LEU A 21 5.64 -9.32 8.92
CA LEU A 21 5.80 -8.22 7.96
C LEU A 21 5.63 -6.86 8.64
N ARG A 22 4.61 -6.71 9.49
CA ARG A 22 4.36 -5.49 10.27
C ARG A 22 5.48 -5.20 11.26
N THR A 23 5.95 -6.22 11.99
CA THR A 23 7.06 -6.04 12.94
C THR A 23 8.35 -5.64 12.21
N GLY A 24 8.66 -6.30 11.09
CA GLY A 24 9.77 -5.93 10.22
C GLY A 24 9.61 -4.51 9.66
N GLY A 25 8.41 -4.14 9.25
CA GLY A 25 8.08 -2.82 8.72
C GLY A 25 8.28 -1.73 9.77
N ARG A 26 7.81 -1.95 11.00
CA ARG A 26 8.07 -1.03 12.13
C ARG A 26 9.55 -0.86 12.40
N PHE A 27 10.33 -1.94 12.34
CA PHE A 27 11.79 -1.88 12.52
C PHE A 27 12.47 -1.09 11.39
N VAL A 28 12.13 -1.38 10.13
CA VAL A 28 12.66 -0.66 8.96
C VAL A 28 12.27 0.82 8.99
N GLY A 29 11.03 1.14 9.32
CA GLY A 29 10.56 2.52 9.44
C GLY A 29 11.21 3.26 10.61
N TRP A 30 11.45 2.58 11.74
CA TRP A 30 12.24 3.14 12.84
C TRP A 30 13.67 3.46 12.40
N LEU A 31 14.33 2.57 11.63
CA LEU A 31 15.65 2.87 11.05
C LEU A 31 15.59 4.04 10.08
N ALA A 32 14.57 4.11 9.23
CA ALA A 32 14.35 5.23 8.31
C ALA A 32 14.07 6.55 9.05
N TYR A 33 13.55 6.50 10.26
CA TYR A 33 13.41 7.68 11.11
C TYR A 33 14.74 8.06 11.79
N ARG A 34 15.55 7.09 12.23
CA ARG A 34 16.80 7.36 12.97
C ARG A 34 17.99 7.73 12.08
N ILE A 35 18.04 7.23 10.85
CA ILE A 35 19.17 7.41 9.93
C ILE A 35 18.80 8.47 8.90
N PRO A 36 19.57 9.56 8.74
CA PRO A 36 19.29 10.58 7.74
C PRO A 36 19.13 9.99 6.34
N ASN A 37 17.97 10.23 5.74
CA ASN A 37 17.67 9.80 4.39
C ASN A 37 16.60 10.71 3.75
N ARG A 38 16.47 10.58 2.43
CA ARG A 38 15.55 11.38 1.64
C ARG A 38 14.07 11.21 2.04
N GLU A 39 13.65 10.00 2.42
CA GLU A 39 12.25 9.75 2.77
C GLU A 39 11.88 10.42 4.10
N GLN A 40 12.82 10.48 5.05
CA GLN A 40 12.67 11.26 6.28
C GLN A 40 12.53 12.77 5.99
N GLU A 41 13.39 13.32 5.13
CA GLU A 41 13.36 14.74 4.74
C GLU A 41 12.06 15.11 4.03
N ASN A 42 11.62 14.28 3.08
CA ASN A 42 10.36 14.45 2.38
C ASN A 42 9.17 14.40 3.34
N THR A 43 9.17 13.43 4.27
CA THR A 43 8.09 13.25 5.24
C THR A 43 7.98 14.46 6.16
N ARG A 44 9.11 14.96 6.66
CA ARG A 44 9.17 16.19 7.48
C ARG A 44 8.61 17.39 6.72
N THR A 45 9.10 17.62 5.51
CA THR A 45 8.65 18.73 4.65
C THR A 45 7.14 18.67 4.41
N ASN A 46 6.62 17.49 4.08
CA ASN A 46 5.19 17.30 3.85
C ASN A 46 4.36 17.54 5.11
N ILE A 47 4.81 17.05 6.27
CA ILE A 47 4.10 17.26 7.53
C ILE A 47 4.12 18.74 7.95
N ASP A 48 5.24 19.43 7.76
CA ASP A 48 5.32 20.87 8.04
C ASP A 48 4.39 21.70 7.17
N LEU A 49 4.23 21.32 5.89
CA LEU A 49 3.32 22.00 4.95
C LEU A 49 1.85 21.67 5.21
N CYS A 50 1.53 20.40 5.48
CA CYS A 50 0.14 19.93 5.61
C CYS A 50 -0.45 20.18 7.00
N PHE A 51 0.40 20.22 8.04
CA PHE A 51 -0.03 20.33 9.43
C PHE A 51 0.73 21.45 10.17
N PRO A 52 0.61 22.71 9.70
CA PRO A 52 1.38 23.83 10.26
C PRO A 52 1.06 24.10 11.73
N ASP A 53 -0.16 23.79 12.17
CA ASP A 53 -0.68 24.08 13.51
C ASP A 53 -0.27 23.05 14.58
N LEU A 54 0.32 21.92 14.17
CA LEU A 54 0.82 20.92 15.13
C LEU A 54 2.08 21.42 15.83
N SER A 55 2.20 21.10 17.11
CA SER A 55 3.44 21.32 17.87
C SER A 55 4.61 20.52 17.29
N ALA A 56 5.83 20.93 17.64
CA ALA A 56 7.03 20.21 17.20
C ALA A 56 7.02 18.73 17.63
N GLU A 57 6.53 18.44 18.84
CA GLU A 57 6.44 17.07 19.37
C GLU A 57 5.43 16.22 18.59
N GLU A 58 4.25 16.76 18.30
CA GLU A 58 3.23 16.09 17.49
C GLU A 58 3.73 15.81 16.07
N LYS A 59 4.47 16.75 15.48
CA LYS A 59 5.08 16.58 14.16
C LYS A 59 6.13 15.48 14.16
N GLU A 60 7.03 15.44 15.14
CA GLU A 60 8.02 14.35 15.23
C GLU A 60 7.36 12.99 15.39
N ALA A 61 6.33 12.88 16.25
CA ALA A 61 5.59 11.65 16.43
C ALA A 61 4.91 11.20 15.13
N LEU A 62 4.32 12.15 14.38
CA LEU A 62 3.67 11.86 13.10
C LEU A 62 4.69 11.48 12.00
N ILE A 63 5.87 12.11 11.98
CA ILE A 63 6.96 11.75 11.06
C ILE A 63 7.40 10.30 11.31
N GLU A 64 7.67 9.94 12.57
CA GLU A 64 8.10 8.60 12.92
C GLU A 64 7.05 7.55 12.56
N GLU A 65 5.77 7.78 12.89
CA GLU A 65 4.71 6.81 12.58
C GLU A 65 4.43 6.73 11.08
N THR A 66 4.52 7.83 10.34
CA THR A 66 4.40 7.83 8.88
C THR A 66 5.47 6.95 8.22
N LEU A 67 6.72 7.05 8.68
CA LEU A 67 7.81 6.23 8.16
C LEU A 67 7.63 4.74 8.50
N LYS A 68 7.08 4.42 9.68
CA LYS A 68 6.72 3.05 10.06
C LYS A 68 5.59 2.51 9.19
N GLU A 69 4.49 3.24 9.02
CA GLU A 69 3.35 2.79 8.23
C GLU A 69 3.69 2.66 6.73
N ASN A 70 4.54 3.54 6.20
CA ASN A 70 5.06 3.40 4.84
C ASN A 70 5.92 2.14 4.68
N ALA A 71 6.78 1.84 5.64
CA ALA A 71 7.60 0.62 5.62
C ALA A 71 6.77 -0.65 5.82
N ILE A 72 5.76 -0.62 6.69
CA ILE A 72 4.78 -1.72 6.84
C ILE A 72 4.08 -1.96 5.52
N THR A 73 3.52 -0.90 4.91
CA THR A 73 2.84 -0.99 3.62
C THR A 73 3.75 -1.63 2.58
N LEU A 74 4.99 -1.14 2.44
CA LEU A 74 5.97 -1.67 1.50
C LEU A 74 6.22 -3.19 1.67
N LEU A 75 6.28 -3.67 2.92
CA LEU A 75 6.49 -5.09 3.21
C LEU A 75 5.22 -5.94 3.10
N GLU A 76 4.04 -5.35 3.32
CA GLU A 76 2.76 -6.04 3.15
C GLU A 76 2.34 -6.17 1.68
N MET A 77 2.74 -5.25 0.78
CA MET A 77 2.31 -5.27 -0.62
C MET A 77 2.47 -6.63 -1.30
N PRO A 78 3.61 -7.35 -1.18
CA PRO A 78 3.75 -8.66 -1.81
C PRO A 78 2.78 -9.71 -1.28
N ALA A 79 2.43 -9.65 0.01
CA ALA A 79 1.45 -10.56 0.60
C ALA A 79 0.04 -10.24 0.12
N VAL A 80 -0.25 -8.96 -0.16
CA VAL A 80 -1.49 -8.56 -0.82
C VAL A 80 -1.52 -9.12 -2.24
N TRP A 81 -0.52 -8.81 -3.06
CA TRP A 81 -0.43 -9.24 -4.46
C TRP A 81 -0.61 -10.75 -4.68
N TYR A 82 0.01 -11.57 -3.84
CA TYR A 82 -0.07 -13.03 -4.00
C TYR A 82 -1.14 -13.71 -3.14
N GLY A 83 -1.88 -12.94 -2.34
CA GLY A 83 -2.90 -13.49 -1.46
C GLY A 83 -4.21 -13.80 -2.19
N GLU A 84 -4.97 -14.75 -1.65
CA GLU A 84 -6.29 -15.06 -2.19
C GLU A 84 -7.28 -13.93 -1.88
N THR A 85 -8.04 -13.50 -2.89
CA THR A 85 -9.05 -12.44 -2.76
C THR A 85 -9.99 -12.69 -1.58
N GLN A 86 -10.54 -13.90 -1.42
CA GLN A 86 -11.50 -14.18 -0.34
C GLN A 86 -10.87 -14.08 1.05
N ALA A 87 -9.61 -14.52 1.21
CA ALA A 87 -8.87 -14.39 2.46
C ALA A 87 -8.68 -12.92 2.85
N TRP A 88 -8.45 -12.04 1.87
CA TRP A 88 -8.37 -10.60 2.09
C TRP A 88 -9.72 -9.96 2.40
N LEU A 89 -10.76 -10.27 1.60
CA LEU A 89 -12.11 -9.73 1.81
C LEU A 89 -12.66 -10.05 3.20
N SER A 90 -12.38 -11.25 3.73
CA SER A 90 -12.79 -11.64 5.10
C SER A 90 -12.19 -10.79 6.22
N ARG A 91 -11.15 -10.00 5.93
CA ARG A 91 -10.46 -9.12 6.88
C ARG A 91 -10.85 -7.65 6.71
N LEU A 92 -11.67 -7.33 5.71
CA LEU A 92 -12.09 -5.98 5.41
C LEU A 92 -13.47 -5.71 6.00
N ASP A 93 -13.59 -4.61 6.74
CA ASP A 93 -14.87 -3.97 6.92
C ASP A 93 -15.14 -3.08 5.70
N MET A 94 -16.07 -3.51 4.85
CA MET A 94 -16.41 -2.85 3.60
C MET A 94 -17.51 -1.79 3.77
N GLY A 95 -18.17 -1.75 4.94
CA GLY A 95 -19.32 -0.88 5.18
C GLY A 95 -20.35 -0.92 4.04
N ARG A 96 -20.78 0.26 3.59
CA ARG A 96 -21.77 0.44 2.50
C ARG A 96 -21.17 0.62 1.11
N VAL A 97 -19.83 0.69 1.01
CA VAL A 97 -19.12 1.04 -0.23
C VAL A 97 -19.46 0.09 -1.39
N PRO A 98 -19.53 -1.25 -1.21
CA PRO A 98 -19.91 -2.14 -2.30
C PRO A 98 -21.30 -1.86 -2.87
N ASP A 99 -22.28 -1.56 -2.01
CA ASP A 99 -23.65 -1.33 -2.42
C ASP A 99 -23.81 0.03 -3.11
N GLU A 100 -23.10 1.05 -2.65
CA GLU A 100 -23.05 2.36 -3.30
C GLU A 100 -22.44 2.26 -4.70
N ILE A 101 -21.34 1.51 -4.87
CA ILE A 101 -20.73 1.28 -6.17
C ILE A 101 -21.70 0.54 -7.10
N ARG A 102 -22.36 -0.54 -6.62
CA ARG A 102 -23.35 -1.28 -7.41
C ARG A 102 -24.52 -0.39 -7.84
N ALA A 103 -25.04 0.45 -6.95
CA ALA A 103 -26.12 1.37 -7.26
C ALA A 103 -25.72 2.41 -8.33
N LEU A 104 -24.49 2.94 -8.25
CA LEU A 104 -23.96 3.85 -9.28
C LEU A 104 -23.77 3.14 -10.63
N MET A 105 -23.27 1.90 -10.62
CA MET A 105 -23.11 1.10 -11.83
C MET A 105 -24.44 0.84 -12.56
N GLN A 106 -25.54 0.64 -11.82
CA GLN A 106 -26.88 0.44 -12.40
C GLN A 106 -27.39 1.64 -13.21
N GLN A 107 -26.80 2.82 -13.05
CA GLN A 107 -27.14 4.01 -13.85
C GLN A 107 -26.59 3.94 -15.28
N GLY A 108 -25.76 2.95 -15.61
CA GLY A 108 -25.25 2.72 -16.96
C GLY A 108 -24.16 3.69 -17.43
N LYS A 109 -23.62 4.52 -16.52
CA LYS A 109 -22.59 5.54 -16.83
C LYS A 109 -21.16 5.13 -16.44
N GLY A 110 -21.01 4.02 -15.73
CA GLY A 110 -19.75 3.63 -15.09
C GLY A 110 -19.46 4.42 -13.82
N VAL A 111 -18.37 4.08 -13.14
CA VAL A 111 -17.93 4.71 -11.88
C VAL A 111 -16.45 5.02 -11.96
N VAL A 112 -16.08 6.27 -11.64
CA VAL A 112 -14.67 6.67 -11.48
C VAL A 112 -14.36 6.72 -10.00
N ILE A 113 -13.33 5.99 -9.58
CA ILE A 113 -12.90 5.92 -8.19
C ILE A 113 -11.54 6.60 -8.07
N ALA A 114 -11.49 7.66 -7.27
CA ALA A 114 -10.26 8.37 -6.93
C ALA A 114 -9.86 8.01 -5.50
N MET A 115 -8.66 7.45 -5.32
CA MET A 115 -8.13 7.06 -4.01
C MET A 115 -6.81 7.77 -3.73
N PRO A 116 -6.58 8.22 -2.49
CA PRO A 116 -5.27 8.68 -2.07
C PRO A 116 -4.29 7.50 -1.95
N HIS A 117 -2.99 7.81 -1.93
CA HIS A 117 -1.95 6.85 -1.54
C HIS A 117 -1.92 6.75 -0.01
N LEU A 118 -2.94 6.11 0.56
CA LEU A 118 -3.12 5.99 2.01
C LEU A 118 -3.25 4.53 2.42
N GLY A 119 -2.47 4.16 3.43
CA GLY A 119 -2.37 2.78 3.89
C GLY A 119 -1.96 1.83 2.76
N ASN A 120 -2.37 0.57 2.89
CA ASN A 120 -2.09 -0.44 1.88
C ASN A 120 -3.15 -0.42 0.76
N PHE A 121 -3.03 0.55 -0.15
CA PHE A 121 -3.96 0.72 -1.26
C PHE A 121 -3.95 -0.43 -2.27
N GLU A 122 -2.96 -1.33 -2.26
CA GLU A 122 -2.92 -2.52 -3.13
C GLU A 122 -4.11 -3.47 -2.87
N ILE A 123 -4.68 -3.42 -1.66
CA ILE A 123 -5.88 -4.20 -1.30
C ILE A 123 -7.10 -3.85 -2.16
N SER A 124 -7.08 -2.66 -2.78
CA SER A 124 -8.13 -2.18 -3.66
C SER A 124 -8.38 -3.08 -4.86
N ALA A 125 -7.34 -3.77 -5.37
CA ALA A 125 -7.49 -4.70 -6.48
C ALA A 125 -8.44 -5.86 -6.13
N HIS A 126 -8.26 -6.45 -4.93
CA HIS A 126 -9.16 -7.49 -4.42
C HIS A 126 -10.56 -6.95 -4.14
N PHE A 127 -10.65 -5.78 -3.52
CA PHE A 127 -11.92 -5.15 -3.17
C PHE A 127 -12.77 -4.84 -4.41
N PHE A 128 -12.23 -4.11 -5.39
CA PHE A 128 -12.98 -3.74 -6.59
C PHE A 128 -13.20 -4.93 -7.51
N GLY A 129 -12.23 -5.85 -7.62
CA GLY A 129 -12.39 -7.09 -8.38
C GLY A 129 -13.53 -7.97 -7.86
N ALA A 130 -13.84 -7.90 -6.56
CA ALA A 130 -14.97 -8.61 -5.96
C ALA A 130 -16.33 -7.95 -6.25
N ILE A 131 -16.35 -6.65 -6.58
CA ILE A 131 -17.57 -5.91 -6.91
C ILE A 131 -17.90 -6.05 -8.41
N GLY A 132 -16.88 -5.99 -9.27
CA GLY A 132 -17.07 -6.10 -10.71
C GLY A 132 -15.78 -5.88 -11.50
N LYS A 133 -15.92 -5.68 -12.82
CA LYS A 133 -14.78 -5.39 -13.69
C LYS A 133 -14.26 -3.98 -13.39
N ALA A 134 -13.01 -3.89 -12.96
CA ALA A 134 -12.30 -2.64 -12.71
C ALA A 134 -11.19 -2.44 -13.76
N THR A 135 -10.84 -1.19 -14.01
CA THR A 135 -9.70 -0.81 -14.85
C THR A 135 -8.88 0.25 -14.13
N GLY A 136 -7.60 -0.01 -13.94
CA GLY A 136 -6.66 0.90 -13.32
C GLY A 136 -5.72 1.52 -14.35
N LEU A 137 -5.30 2.76 -14.11
CA LEU A 137 -4.19 3.35 -14.85
C LEU A 137 -2.89 2.68 -14.41
N TYR A 138 -2.07 2.27 -15.38
CA TYR A 138 -0.80 1.59 -15.14
C TYR A 138 0.35 2.31 -15.82
N ARG A 139 1.40 2.61 -15.04
CA ARG A 139 2.68 3.09 -15.56
C ARG A 139 3.74 2.02 -15.26
N PRO A 140 4.40 1.46 -16.29
CA PRO A 140 5.46 0.49 -16.09
C PRO A 140 6.55 0.99 -15.12
N PRO A 141 6.99 0.18 -14.15
CA PRO A 141 8.04 0.56 -13.23
C PRO A 141 9.37 0.72 -13.97
N ARG A 142 10.19 1.69 -13.55
CA ARG A 142 11.51 1.95 -14.15
C ARG A 142 12.51 0.80 -13.93
N LYS A 143 12.28 -0.03 -12.90
CA LYS A 143 13.22 -1.08 -12.50
C LYS A 143 12.93 -2.38 -13.27
N GLU A 144 13.94 -2.84 -14.00
CA GLU A 144 13.84 -4.05 -14.81
C GLU A 144 13.40 -5.26 -13.98
N GLY A 145 12.44 -6.01 -14.51
CA GLY A 145 11.91 -7.22 -13.89
C GLY A 145 10.89 -7.01 -12.77
N LEU A 146 10.73 -5.80 -12.24
CA LEU A 146 9.71 -5.50 -11.23
C LEU A 146 8.29 -5.60 -11.83
N GLU A 147 8.13 -5.14 -13.07
CA GLU A 147 6.85 -5.20 -13.81
C GLU A 147 6.28 -6.63 -13.85
N SER A 148 7.10 -7.61 -14.24
CA SER A 148 6.67 -9.01 -14.31
C SER A 148 6.14 -9.55 -12.97
N VAL A 149 6.74 -9.13 -11.87
CA VAL A 149 6.40 -9.59 -10.53
C VAL A 149 5.09 -8.93 -10.06
N MET A 150 4.90 -7.64 -10.39
CA MET A 150 3.66 -6.91 -10.11
C MET A 150 2.47 -7.44 -10.90
N LEU A 151 2.67 -7.74 -12.20
CA LEU A 151 1.60 -8.26 -13.06
C LEU A 151 1.21 -9.70 -12.71
N GLU A 152 2.14 -10.52 -12.19
CA GLU A 152 1.83 -11.88 -11.71
C GLU A 152 0.92 -11.88 -10.47
N GLY A 153 0.87 -10.78 -9.70
CA GLY A 153 0.10 -10.67 -8.47
C GLY A 153 -1.02 -9.63 -8.52
N ARG A 154 -1.52 -9.28 -9.70
CA ARG A 154 -2.64 -8.35 -9.88
C ARG A 154 -3.68 -8.91 -10.83
#